data_AF-A0A7X7WGK8-F1
#
_entry.id   AF-A0A7X7WGK8-F1
#
_cell.length_a   1.000
_cell.length_b   1.000
_cell.length_c   1.000
_cell.angle_alpha   90.00
_cell.angle_beta   90.00
_cell.angle_gamma   90.00
#
_symmetry.space_group_name_H-M   'P 1'
#
loop_
_entity.id
_entity.type
_entity.pdbx_description
1 polymer ?
#
loop_
_entity_poly.entity_id
_entity_poly.type
_entity_poly.pdbx_seq_one_letter_code
_entity_poly.pdbx_strand_id
1 'polypeptide(L)'
;MENQVNVYQQMHISGLNQKELIVMLYSGAIRFIEQGRELILKKDVPGAHAKLNSARNIFIHLLSTLNMEAGGQISKKLLSLYAYFIEKITMANATKNVAELDDIIPLIQDIKEAWEKVEFDEAAITDKTVAKLEPAKAFIAEV
;
A
#
# COMPACT_ATOMS: atom_id res chain seq x y z
N MET A 1 10.74 -29.27 5.19
CA MET A 1 10.55 -28.25 6.25
C MET A 1 10.18 -26.96 5.55
N GLU A 2 9.13 -26.32 6.05
CA GLU A 2 8.63 -24.96 5.75
C GLU A 2 8.38 -24.57 4.29
N ASN A 3 7.20 -24.97 3.81
CA ASN A 3 6.57 -24.41 2.62
C ASN A 3 6.01 -23.03 3.00
N GLN A 4 6.69 -21.94 2.64
CA GLN A 4 6.27 -20.58 2.96
C GLN A 4 4.96 -20.28 2.23
N VAL A 5 3.91 -20.14 3.03
CA VAL A 5 2.51 -20.11 2.63
C VAL A 5 2.21 -18.87 1.81
N ASN A 6 1.47 -19.11 0.73
CA ASN A 6 0.94 -18.17 -0.24
C ASN A 6 0.04 -17.12 0.45
N VAL A 7 0.62 -16.00 0.91
CA VAL A 7 -0.06 -14.93 1.68
C VAL A 7 -1.02 -14.10 0.81
N TYR A 8 -1.06 -14.32 -0.51
CA TYR A 8 -1.69 -13.41 -1.47
C TYR A 8 -2.64 -14.15 -2.40
N GLN A 9 -3.85 -14.42 -1.93
CA GLN A 9 -4.94 -14.85 -2.81
C GLN A 9 -6.17 -13.98 -2.61
N GLN A 10 -6.23 -12.91 -3.40
CA GLN A 10 -7.41 -12.47 -4.16
C GLN A 10 -7.04 -11.27 -5.04
N MET A 11 -6.41 -11.57 -6.18
CA MET A 11 -6.47 -10.91 -7.51
C MET A 11 -5.35 -11.57 -8.33
N HIS A 12 -5.68 -12.63 -9.05
CA HIS A 12 -4.76 -13.34 -9.94
C HIS A 12 -4.42 -12.46 -11.16
N ILE A 13 -3.46 -11.56 -10.96
CA ILE A 13 -2.71 -10.91 -12.03
C ILE A 13 -1.26 -11.19 -11.64
N SER A 14 -0.51 -11.86 -12.52
CA SER A 14 0.91 -12.24 -12.44
C SER A 14 1.65 -11.71 -11.20
N GLY A 15 2.25 -12.56 -10.34
CA GLY A 15 2.85 -12.13 -9.06
C GLY A 15 3.80 -10.92 -9.13
N LEU A 16 4.47 -10.69 -10.26
CA LEU A 16 5.19 -9.45 -10.59
C LEU A 16 4.29 -8.20 -10.49
N ASN A 17 3.13 -8.22 -11.13
CA ASN A 17 2.14 -7.14 -11.15
C ASN A 17 1.56 -6.86 -9.76
N GLN A 18 1.44 -7.87 -8.88
CA GLN A 18 0.92 -7.66 -7.52
C GLN A 18 1.95 -6.97 -6.62
N LYS A 19 3.21 -7.41 -6.65
CA LYS A 19 4.30 -6.75 -5.90
C LYS A 19 4.46 -5.31 -6.33
N GLU A 20 4.50 -5.07 -7.64
CA GLU A 20 4.63 -3.73 -8.23
C GLU A 20 3.46 -2.84 -7.82
N LEU A 21 2.22 -3.36 -7.84
CA LEU A 21 1.05 -2.62 -7.38
C LEU A 21 1.18 -2.22 -5.90
N ILE A 22 1.64 -3.12 -5.03
CA ILE A 22 1.85 -2.82 -3.62
C ILE A 22 2.90 -1.72 -3.44
N VAL A 23 4.06 -1.83 -4.11
CA VAL A 23 5.12 -0.82 -4.07
C VAL A 23 4.62 0.54 -4.60
N MET A 24 3.81 0.55 -5.65
CA MET A 24 3.18 1.75 -6.19
C MET A 24 2.19 2.37 -5.20
N LEU A 25 1.40 1.56 -4.48
CA LEU A 25 0.49 2.04 -3.44
C LEU A 25 1.26 2.72 -2.30
N TYR A 26 2.34 2.11 -1.81
CA TYR A 26 3.22 2.73 -0.81
C TYR A 26 3.84 4.03 -1.31
N SER A 27 4.36 4.04 -2.54
CA SER A 27 4.93 5.25 -3.16
C SER A 27 3.88 6.37 -3.29
N GLY A 28 2.66 6.01 -3.69
CA GLY A 28 1.53 6.93 -3.77
C GLY A 28 1.13 7.48 -2.40
N ALA A 29 1.11 6.64 -1.36
CA ALA A 29 0.81 7.05 0.00
C ALA A 29 1.84 8.06 0.54
N ILE A 30 3.14 7.78 0.41
CA ILE A 30 4.23 8.70 0.80
C ILE A 30 4.07 10.04 0.08
N ARG A 31 3.90 10.01 -1.25
CA ARG A 31 3.71 11.22 -2.06
C ARG A 31 2.51 12.05 -1.59
N PHE A 32 1.39 11.42 -1.26
CA PHE A 32 0.21 12.13 -0.77
C PHE A 32 0.40 12.69 0.64
N ILE A 33 1.13 11.99 1.51
CA ILE A 33 1.50 12.47 2.84
C ILE A 33 2.39 13.72 2.73
N GLU A 34 3.43 13.68 1.89
CA GLU A 34 4.33 14.81 1.65
C GLU A 34 3.58 16.02 1.08
N GLN A 35 2.70 15.81 0.08
CA GLN A 35 1.84 16.87 -0.45
C GLN A 35 0.92 17.45 0.61
N GLY A 36 0.28 16.59 1.41
CA GLY A 36 -0.58 17.02 2.53
C GLY A 36 0.19 17.86 3.55
N ARG A 37 1.39 17.42 3.92
CA ARG A 37 2.31 18.12 4.80
C ARG A 37 2.67 19.51 4.27
N GLU A 38 3.07 19.63 3.01
CA GLU A 38 3.39 20.93 2.40
C GLU A 38 2.19 21.88 2.40
N LEU A 39 0.99 21.36 2.11
CA LEU A 39 -0.24 22.14 2.09
C LEU A 39 -0.62 22.63 3.48
N ILE A 40 -0.37 21.84 4.54
CA ILE A 40 -0.49 22.30 5.93
C ILE A 40 0.42 23.50 6.18
N LEU A 41 1.70 23.42 5.80
CA LEU A 41 2.67 24.50 5.99
C LEU A 41 2.28 25.77 5.22
N LYS A 42 1.70 25.61 4.03
CA LYS A 42 1.16 26.70 3.20
C LYS A 42 -0.20 27.22 3.69
N LYS A 43 -0.76 26.63 4.76
CA LYS A 43 -2.11 26.92 5.31
C LYS A 43 -3.26 26.65 4.32
N ASP A 44 -3.03 25.83 3.30
CA ASP A 44 -4.10 25.31 2.43
C ASP A 44 -4.77 24.11 3.11
N VAL A 45 -5.71 24.40 4.00
CA VAL A 45 -6.43 23.41 4.80
C VAL A 45 -7.27 22.45 3.93
N PRO A 46 -8.07 22.93 2.95
CA PRO A 46 -8.83 22.04 2.07
C PRO A 46 -7.92 21.13 1.23
N GLY A 47 -6.85 21.69 0.66
CA GLY A 47 -5.88 20.92 -0.12
C GLY A 47 -5.21 19.84 0.73
N ALA A 48 -4.73 20.21 1.93
CA ALA A 48 -4.14 19.26 2.87
C ALA A 48 -5.12 18.13 3.21
N HIS A 49 -6.38 18.47 3.52
CA HIS A 49 -7.41 17.49 3.85
C HIS A 49 -7.63 16.48 2.71
N ALA A 50 -7.72 16.96 1.47
CA ALA A 50 -7.90 16.10 0.31
C ALA A 50 -6.73 15.12 0.15
N LYS A 51 -5.48 15.60 0.23
CA LYS A 51 -4.28 14.77 0.06
C LYS A 51 -4.12 13.73 1.18
N LEU A 52 -4.32 14.14 2.42
CA LEU A 52 -4.22 13.22 3.56
C LEU A 52 -5.33 12.16 3.54
N ASN A 53 -6.53 12.49 3.06
CA ASN A 53 -7.57 11.47 2.83
C ASN A 53 -7.18 10.47 1.73
N SER A 54 -6.55 10.92 0.63
CA SER A 54 -6.04 10.02 -0.40
C SER A 54 -5.01 9.03 0.15
N ALA A 55 -4.06 9.50 0.97
CA ALA A 55 -3.10 8.62 1.65
C ALA A 55 -3.79 7.61 2.58
N ARG A 56 -4.73 8.08 3.40
CA ARG A 56 -5.50 7.23 4.33
C ARG A 56 -6.29 6.15 3.58
N ASN A 57 -6.90 6.47 2.44
CA ASN A 57 -7.67 5.52 1.65
C ASN A 57 -6.80 4.37 1.11
N ILE A 58 -5.53 4.63 0.78
CA ILE A 58 -4.58 3.59 0.37
C ILE A 58 -4.36 2.60 1.52
N PHE A 59 -4.11 3.09 2.74
CA PHE A 59 -3.91 2.20 3.88
C PHE A 59 -5.19 1.44 4.29
N ILE A 60 -6.36 2.05 4.15
CA ILE A 60 -7.64 1.36 4.33
C ILE A 60 -7.79 0.23 3.31
N HIS A 61 -7.45 0.49 2.05
CA HIS A 61 -7.48 -0.54 1.02
C HIS A 61 -6.50 -1.68 1.33
N LEU A 62 -5.23 -1.36 1.62
CA LEU A 62 -4.22 -2.36 2.01
C LEU A 62 -4.67 -3.20 3.22
N LEU A 63 -5.25 -2.54 4.24
CA LEU A 63 -5.83 -3.21 5.40
C LEU A 63 -6.96 -4.17 5.03
N SER A 64 -7.88 -3.74 4.15
CA SER A 64 -9.00 -4.57 3.69
C SER A 64 -8.58 -5.79 2.87
N THR A 65 -7.37 -5.76 2.31
CA THR A 65 -6.83 -6.85 1.46
C THR A 65 -5.98 -7.86 2.24
N LEU A 66 -5.78 -7.68 3.55
CA LEU A 66 -4.98 -8.60 4.35
C LEU A 66 -5.66 -9.97 4.50
N ASN A 67 -4.95 -11.03 4.09
CA ASN A 67 -5.38 -12.40 4.37
C ASN A 67 -4.82 -12.83 5.74
N MET A 68 -5.70 -12.87 6.75
CA MET A 68 -5.32 -13.21 8.12
C MET A 68 -5.07 -14.72 8.32
N GLU A 69 -5.67 -15.57 7.49
CA GLU A 69 -5.52 -17.02 7.55
C GLU A 69 -4.18 -17.44 6.93
N ALA A 70 -3.92 -17.02 5.69
CA ALA A 70 -2.71 -17.38 4.97
C ALA A 70 -1.47 -16.60 5.44
N GLY A 71 -1.63 -15.34 5.82
CA GLY A 71 -0.49 -14.48 6.21
C GLY A 71 -0.11 -14.53 7.69
N GLY A 72 -0.91 -15.17 8.54
CA GLY A 72 -0.60 -15.44 9.94
C GLY A 72 0.00 -14.24 10.69
N GLN A 73 1.24 -14.40 11.18
CA GLN A 73 1.91 -13.37 11.97
C GLN A 73 2.29 -12.12 11.17
N ILE A 74 2.54 -12.24 9.87
CA ILE A 74 2.89 -11.10 9.01
C ILE A 74 1.67 -10.22 8.82
N SER A 75 0.51 -10.80 8.48
CA SER A 75 -0.74 -10.04 8.34
C SER A 75 -1.13 -9.33 9.64
N LYS A 76 -0.89 -9.95 10.81
CA LYS A 76 -1.12 -9.29 12.11
C LYS A 76 -0.22 -8.07 12.31
N LYS A 77 1.06 -8.15 11.95
CA LYS A 77 2.00 -7.01 12.03
C LYS A 77 1.58 -5.89 11.08
N LEU A 78 1.26 -6.23 9.83
CA LEU A 78 0.81 -5.26 8.82
C LEU A 78 -0.50 -4.58 9.23
N LEU A 79 -1.44 -5.34 9.80
CA LEU A 79 -2.68 -4.79 10.35
C LEU A 79 -2.39 -3.69 11.39
N SER A 80 -1.52 -3.96 12.36
CA SER A 80 -1.16 -2.99 13.38
C SER A 80 -0.48 -1.74 12.79
N LEU A 81 0.43 -1.93 11.83
CA LEU A 81 1.13 -0.82 11.16
C LEU A 81 0.16 0.05 10.35
N TYR A 82 -0.74 -0.56 9.57
CA TYR A 82 -1.71 0.18 8.76
C TYR A 82 -2.70 0.94 9.64
N ALA A 83 -3.19 0.34 10.73
CA ALA A 83 -4.04 1.02 11.69
C ALA A 83 -3.32 2.24 12.31
N TYR A 84 -2.05 2.08 12.69
CA TYR A 84 -1.23 3.16 13.21
C TYR A 84 -1.03 4.30 12.20
N PHE A 85 -0.73 4.00 10.93
CA PHE A 85 -0.60 5.02 9.89
C PHE A 85 -1.90 5.78 9.65
N ILE A 86 -3.04 5.06 9.60
CA ILE A 86 -4.37 5.68 9.46
C ILE A 86 -4.63 6.65 10.62
N GLU A 87 -4.33 6.25 11.86
CA GLU A 87 -4.48 7.09 13.04
C GLU A 87 -3.62 8.35 12.95
N LYS A 88 -2.33 8.20 12.65
CA LYS A 88 -1.37 9.32 12.54
C LYS A 88 -1.75 10.31 11.44
N ILE A 89 -2.13 9.83 10.26
CA ILE A 89 -2.62 10.68 9.16
C ILE A 89 -3.91 11.41 9.57
N THR A 90 -4.82 10.73 10.27
CA THR A 90 -6.07 11.33 10.75
C THR A 90 -5.80 12.41 11.79
N MET A 91 -4.89 12.16 12.74
CA MET A 91 -4.50 13.11 13.77
C MET A 91 -3.81 14.34 13.15
N ALA A 92 -2.86 14.12 12.24
CA ALA A 92 -2.20 15.19 11.50
C ALA A 92 -3.21 16.06 10.73
N ASN A 93 -4.20 15.43 10.10
CA ASN A 93 -5.24 16.14 9.37
C ASN A 93 -6.14 16.94 10.33
N ALA A 94 -6.54 16.38 11.46
CA ALA A 94 -7.40 17.09 12.42
C ALA A 94 -6.68 18.27 13.10
N THR A 95 -5.43 18.06 13.51
CA THR A 95 -4.66 19.01 14.34
C THR A 95 -3.75 19.93 13.52
N LYS A 96 -3.52 19.61 12.26
CA LYS A 96 -2.50 20.24 11.40
C LYS A 96 -1.07 20.08 11.95
N ASN A 97 -0.84 19.06 12.78
CA ASN A 97 0.49 18.74 13.29
C ASN A 97 1.27 17.93 12.24
N VAL A 98 2.24 18.56 11.58
CA VAL A 98 3.08 17.90 10.57
C VAL A 98 4.06 16.88 11.16
N ALA A 99 4.38 16.97 12.45
CA ALA A 99 5.30 16.01 13.10
C ALA A 99 4.74 14.59 13.06
N GLU A 100 3.42 14.43 13.17
CA GLU A 100 2.73 13.14 13.04
C GLU A 100 2.95 12.49 11.66
N LEU A 101 3.15 13.29 10.61
CA LEU A 101 3.44 12.82 9.26
C LEU A 101 4.94 12.51 9.10
N ASP A 102 5.80 13.37 9.64
CA ASP A 102 7.25 13.21 9.60
C ASP A 102 7.68 11.91 10.31
N ASP A 103 7.01 11.53 11.39
CA ASP A 103 7.29 10.29 12.14
C ASP A 103 6.98 9.02 11.33
N ILE A 104 5.95 9.04 10.47
CA ILE A 104 5.48 7.85 9.77
C ILE A 104 6.08 7.66 8.38
N ILE A 105 6.54 8.73 7.71
CA ILE A 105 7.11 8.64 6.35
C ILE A 105 8.28 7.62 6.31
N PRO A 106 9.28 7.65 7.22
CA PRO A 106 10.38 6.69 7.20
C PRO A 106 9.90 5.25 7.39
N LEU A 107 8.94 5.02 8.28
CA LEU A 107 8.38 3.69 8.54
C LEU A 107 7.67 3.12 7.31
N ILE A 108 6.92 3.96 6.59
CA ILE A 108 6.24 3.57 5.36
C ILE A 108 7.27 3.27 4.25
N GLN A 109 8.35 4.06 4.17
CA GLN A 109 9.45 3.85 3.23
C GLN A 109 10.20 2.54 3.52
N ASP A 110 10.50 2.22 4.78
CA ASP A 110 11.15 0.96 5.17
C ASP A 110 10.32 -0.26 4.74
N ILE A 111 9.00 -0.20 4.92
CA ILE A 111 8.10 -1.28 4.50
C ILE A 111 8.07 -1.40 2.98
N LYS A 112 8.02 -0.29 2.25
CA LYS A 112 8.11 -0.28 0.79
C LYS A 112 9.39 -0.94 0.28
N GLU A 113 10.54 -0.59 0.86
CA GLU A 113 11.83 -1.20 0.50
C GLU A 113 11.88 -2.69 0.84
N ALA A 114 11.25 -3.10 1.95
CA ALA A 114 11.10 -4.51 2.27
C ALA A 114 10.32 -5.24 1.18
N TRP A 115 9.25 -4.64 0.65
CA TRP A 115 8.49 -5.18 -0.47
C TRP A 115 9.29 -5.27 -1.77
N GLU A 116 10.10 -4.26 -2.09
CA GLU A 116 10.98 -4.26 -3.26
C GLU A 116 11.99 -5.41 -3.22
N LYS A 117 12.40 -5.85 -2.02
CA LYS A 117 13.34 -6.95 -1.78
C LYS A 117 12.70 -8.34 -1.76
N VAL A 118 11.37 -8.46 -1.76
CA VAL A 118 10.69 -9.76 -1.82
C VAL A 118 10.91 -10.39 -3.19
N GLU A 119 11.57 -11.54 -3.23
CA GLU A 119 11.68 -12.37 -4.43
C GLU A 119 10.49 -13.34 -4.48
N PHE A 120 9.74 -13.33 -5.58
CA PHE A 120 8.70 -14.33 -5.83
C PHE A 120 9.30 -15.44 -6.70
N ASP A 121 9.18 -16.68 -6.26
CA ASP A 121 9.67 -17.84 -7.02
C ASP A 121 8.77 -18.07 -8.25
N GLU A 122 9.26 -17.68 -9.44
CA GLU A 122 8.52 -17.72 -10.71
C GLU A 122 8.12 -19.13 -11.15
N ALA A 123 8.75 -20.18 -10.59
CA ALA A 123 8.50 -21.58 -10.95
C ALA A 123 7.08 -22.09 -10.65
N ALA A 124 6.26 -21.32 -9.91
CA ALA A 124 4.90 -21.70 -9.53
C ALA A 124 3.79 -21.17 -10.47
N ILE A 125 4.11 -20.34 -11.48
CA ILE A 125 3.11 -19.76 -12.39
C ILE A 125 3.10 -20.53 -13.72
N THR A 126 2.13 -21.41 -13.93
CA THR A 126 1.98 -22.15 -15.20
C THR A 126 1.18 -21.38 -16.25
N ASP A 127 1.62 -21.55 -17.51
CA ASP A 127 1.24 -20.95 -18.80
C ASP A 127 -0.27 -20.71 -19.08
N LYS A 128 -1.18 -21.44 -18.43
CA LYS A 128 -2.64 -21.35 -18.68
C LYS A 128 -3.29 -20.06 -18.17
N THR A 129 -2.62 -19.30 -17.31
CA THR A 129 -3.19 -18.09 -16.66
C THR A 129 -2.97 -16.83 -17.51
N VAL A 130 -1.88 -16.77 -18.28
CA VAL A 130 -1.50 -15.59 -19.09
C VAL A 130 -2.49 -15.38 -20.24
N ALA A 131 -3.00 -16.46 -20.84
CA ALA A 131 -3.95 -16.41 -21.96
C ALA A 131 -5.33 -15.79 -21.62
N LYS A 132 -5.70 -15.68 -20.35
CA LYS A 132 -7.02 -15.15 -19.92
C LYS A 132 -7.03 -13.64 -19.62
N LEU A 133 -5.88 -12.95 -19.67
CA LEU A 133 -5.74 -11.58 -19.18
C LEU A 133 -5.60 -10.49 -20.27
N GLU A 134 -5.55 -10.87 -21.54
CA GLU A 134 -5.53 -9.92 -22.68
C GLU A 134 -6.68 -8.88 -22.64
N PRO A 135 -7.93 -9.23 -22.25
CA PRO A 135 -9.01 -8.24 -22.19
C PRO A 135 -8.86 -7.20 -21.06
N ALA A 136 -8.12 -7.52 -19.98
CA ALA A 136 -8.00 -6.66 -18.81
C ALA A 136 -6.90 -5.59 -18.95
N LYS A 137 -5.85 -5.87 -19.75
CA LYS A 137 -4.81 -4.87 -20.08
C LYS A 137 -5.39 -3.69 -20.88
N ALA A 138 -6.41 -3.92 -21.70
CA ALA A 138 -7.08 -2.88 -22.47
C ALA A 138 -7.82 -1.86 -21.59
N PHE A 139 -8.30 -2.25 -20.40
CA PHE A 139 -9.05 -1.36 -19.50
C PHE A 139 -8.16 -0.35 -18.75
N ILE A 140 -6.89 -0.68 -18.52
CA ILE A 140 -5.94 0.19 -17.81
C ILE A 140 -5.31 1.24 -18.75
N ALA A 141 -5.39 1.04 -20.08
CA ALA A 141 -4.81 1.94 -21.07
C ALA A 141 -5.69 3.16 -21.41
N GLU A 142 -6.93 3.23 -20.92
CA GLU A 142 -7.89 4.30 -21.24
C GLU A 142 -8.22 5.24 -20.06
N VAL A 143 -7.40 5.25 -19.01
CA VAL A 143 -7.53 6.18 -17.87
C VAL A 143 -6.26 6.99 -17.67
#